data_AF-A0A6L9K870-F1
#
_entry.id   AF-A0A6L9K870-F1
#
_cell.length_a   1.000
_cell.length_b   1.000
_cell.length_c   1.000
_cell.angle_alpha   90.00
_cell.angle_beta   90.00
_cell.angle_gamma   90.00
#
_symmetry.space_group_name_H-M   'P 1'
#
loop_
_entity.id
_entity.type
_entity.pdbx_description
1 polymer ?
#
loop_
_entity_poly.entity_id
_entity_poly.type
_entity_poly.pdbx_seq_one_letter_code
_entity_poly.pdbx_strand_id
1 'polypeptide(L)'
;MKNIIRILGITLIIGTSFVSCTKEVEVLEPTLLGTYKYKSVQVIVPIDTDGDGIANNDLMKEKGKECVWDNTWQYQENKTTLRAGEIVCESSEADNNNVIGSFNYTYSKTAKTIIITYEGGSLEVLKDVKIGYTKDQKQSLSFILWNNDLSQDVTYYLESN
;
A
#
# COMPACT_ATOMS: atom_id res chain seq x y z
N MET A 1 62.26 -22.17 45.60
CA MET A 1 61.64 -23.15 46.52
C MET A 1 60.16 -22.82 46.64
N LYS A 2 59.32 -23.87 46.65
CA LYS A 2 57.85 -23.86 46.69
C LYS A 2 57.31 -22.95 47.80
N ASN A 3 56.10 -22.43 47.62
CA ASN A 3 54.98 -22.84 48.48
C ASN A 3 53.63 -22.66 47.75
N ILE A 4 52.96 -23.78 47.61
CA ILE A 4 51.57 -23.95 47.18
C ILE A 4 50.72 -23.71 48.42
N ILE A 5 49.65 -22.91 48.31
CA ILE A 5 48.52 -23.00 49.22
C ILE A 5 47.27 -23.23 48.38
N ARG A 6 46.78 -24.47 48.42
CA ARG A 6 45.41 -24.85 48.07
C ARG A 6 44.51 -24.44 49.23
N ILE A 7 43.44 -23.70 48.96
CA ILE A 7 42.22 -23.76 49.76
C ILE A 7 41.04 -23.93 48.79
N LEU A 8 40.40 -25.09 48.90
CA LEU A 8 39.05 -25.35 48.39
C LEU A 8 38.05 -24.50 49.19
N GLY A 9 37.09 -23.90 48.51
CA GLY A 9 35.96 -23.21 49.15
C GLY A 9 34.88 -22.88 48.15
N ILE A 10 33.93 -23.80 48.00
CA ILE A 10 32.74 -23.75 47.15
C ILE A 10 31.88 -22.53 47.51
N THR A 11 31.43 -21.76 46.52
CA THR A 11 30.08 -21.18 46.57
C THR A 11 29.51 -21.04 45.16
N LEU A 12 28.55 -21.91 44.91
CA LEU A 12 27.60 -21.93 43.81
C LEU A 12 26.86 -20.57 43.74
N ILE A 13 27.07 -19.80 42.67
CA ILE A 13 26.10 -18.78 42.25
C ILE A 13 25.59 -19.20 40.88
N ILE A 14 24.47 -19.93 40.92
CA ILE A 14 23.53 -20.02 39.80
C ILE A 14 22.98 -18.60 39.63
N GLY A 15 23.61 -17.84 38.74
CA GLY A 15 23.15 -16.53 38.29
C GLY A 15 22.78 -16.64 36.83
N THR A 16 21.59 -17.18 36.59
CA THR A 16 20.80 -17.11 35.36
C THR A 16 21.50 -16.43 34.19
N SER A 17 21.94 -17.26 33.24
CA SER A 17 22.12 -16.84 31.86
C SER A 17 20.83 -16.16 31.39
N PHE A 18 20.79 -14.83 31.50
CA PHE A 18 19.92 -14.01 30.69
C PHE A 18 20.40 -14.19 29.25
N VAL A 19 19.99 -15.29 28.64
CA VAL A 19 19.83 -15.36 27.20
C VAL A 19 18.74 -14.35 26.93
N SER A 20 19.12 -13.07 26.80
CA SER A 20 18.25 -12.07 26.24
C SER A 20 17.97 -12.56 24.84
N CYS A 21 16.85 -13.27 24.69
CA CYS A 21 16.16 -13.39 23.42
C CYS A 21 15.75 -11.96 23.06
N THR A 22 16.69 -11.18 22.53
CA THR A 22 16.34 -10.16 21.57
C THR A 22 15.78 -10.96 20.41
N LYS A 23 14.46 -11.19 20.42
CA LYS A 23 13.75 -11.41 19.17
C LYS A 23 14.12 -10.19 18.33
N GLU A 24 15.08 -10.37 17.43
CA GLU A 24 15.24 -9.49 16.29
C GLU A 24 13.86 -9.49 15.65
N VAL A 25 13.11 -8.42 15.91
CA VAL A 25 11.89 -8.16 15.17
C VAL A 25 12.41 -7.82 13.80
N GLU A 26 12.44 -8.82 12.93
CA GLU A 26 12.70 -8.64 11.51
C GLU A 26 11.58 -7.71 11.02
N VAL A 27 11.90 -6.42 10.96
CA VAL A 27 10.99 -5.41 10.41
C VAL A 27 10.95 -5.71 8.92
N LEU A 28 9.99 -6.53 8.51
CA LEU A 28 9.72 -6.75 7.09
C LEU A 28 9.52 -5.38 6.45
N GLU A 29 10.42 -5.01 5.54
CA GLU A 29 10.23 -3.79 4.78
C GLU A 29 8.94 -3.92 3.96
N PRO A 30 8.08 -2.89 3.93
CA PRO A 30 6.90 -2.90 3.09
C PRO A 30 7.31 -3.10 1.63
N THR A 31 6.68 -4.07 0.96
CA THR A 31 6.87 -4.29 -0.47
C THR A 31 5.63 -3.82 -1.23
N LEU A 32 5.80 -3.47 -2.51
CA LEU A 32 4.68 -3.10 -3.38
C LEU A 32 3.81 -4.30 -3.77
N LEU A 33 4.30 -5.52 -3.58
CA LEU A 33 3.59 -6.71 -4.02
C LEU A 33 2.39 -6.98 -3.11
N GLY A 34 1.24 -7.24 -3.72
CA GLY A 34 0.02 -7.49 -2.99
C GLY A 34 -1.22 -7.01 -3.73
N THR A 35 -2.37 -7.19 -3.08
CA THR A 35 -3.65 -6.71 -3.56
C THR A 35 -4.12 -5.56 -2.68
N TYR A 36 -4.37 -4.40 -3.29
CA TYR A 36 -4.75 -3.17 -2.61
C TYR A 36 -6.11 -2.68 -3.07
N LYS A 37 -6.87 -2.10 -2.15
CA LYS A 37 -8.17 -1.48 -2.39
C LYS A 37 -8.14 -0.01 -1.97
N TYR A 38 -8.90 0.82 -2.66
CA TYR A 38 -9.03 2.24 -2.31
C TYR A 38 -9.60 2.43 -0.90
N LYS A 39 -9.03 3.39 -0.18
CA LYS A 39 -9.47 3.79 1.16
C LYS A 39 -9.87 5.24 1.24
N SER A 40 -9.18 6.10 0.49
CA SER A 40 -9.63 7.46 0.21
C SER A 40 -8.98 7.98 -1.06
N VAL A 41 -9.61 8.97 -1.68
CA VAL A 41 -9.11 9.62 -2.90
C VAL A 41 -9.25 11.13 -2.70
N GLN A 42 -8.14 11.78 -2.37
CA GLN A 42 -8.13 13.15 -1.90
C GLN A 42 -7.77 14.14 -3.00
N VAL A 43 -8.54 15.22 -3.10
CA VAL A 43 -8.28 16.41 -3.92
C VAL A 43 -7.97 17.61 -3.03
N ILE A 44 -7.16 18.52 -3.55
CA ILE A 44 -6.79 19.75 -2.83
C ILE A 44 -7.99 20.70 -2.81
N VAL A 45 -8.61 20.87 -3.97
CA VAL A 45 -9.80 21.72 -4.13
C VAL A 45 -11.02 20.79 -4.08
N PRO A 46 -11.90 20.91 -3.07
CA PRO A 46 -13.12 20.10 -3.00
C PRO A 46 -13.98 20.26 -4.25
N ILE A 47 -14.62 19.16 -4.67
CA ILE A 47 -15.42 19.09 -5.89
C ILE A 47 -16.76 18.44 -5.55
N ASP A 48 -17.83 18.97 -6.14
CA ASP A 48 -19.16 18.35 -6.19
C ASP A 48 -19.29 17.66 -7.55
N THR A 49 -19.12 16.34 -7.55
CA THR A 49 -19.13 15.51 -8.76
C THR A 49 -20.49 14.88 -9.04
N ASP A 50 -21.41 14.86 -8.06
CA ASP A 50 -22.77 14.32 -8.20
C ASP A 50 -23.86 15.41 -8.34
N GLY A 51 -23.49 16.68 -8.16
CA GLY A 51 -24.35 17.85 -8.34
C GLY A 51 -25.32 18.10 -7.18
N ASP A 52 -25.08 17.53 -6.00
CA ASP A 52 -25.95 17.67 -4.84
C ASP A 52 -25.73 18.96 -4.03
N GLY A 53 -24.75 19.78 -4.43
CA GLY A 53 -24.37 21.04 -3.81
C GLY A 53 -23.37 20.91 -2.66
N ILE A 54 -22.87 19.70 -2.36
CA ILE A 54 -21.91 19.43 -1.28
C ILE A 54 -20.59 18.97 -1.88
N ALA A 55 -19.61 19.87 -1.94
CA ALA A 55 -18.27 19.54 -2.42
C ALA A 55 -17.44 18.81 -1.34
N ASN A 56 -16.82 17.68 -1.70
CA ASN A 56 -15.92 16.95 -0.81
C ASN A 56 -14.46 16.97 -1.30
N ASN A 57 -13.53 16.97 -0.35
CA ASN A 57 -12.11 16.72 -0.63
C ASN A 57 -11.82 15.23 -0.85
N ASP A 58 -12.69 14.33 -0.38
CA ASP A 58 -12.56 12.89 -0.57
C ASP A 58 -13.59 12.42 -1.59
N LEU A 59 -13.14 12.10 -2.80
CA LEU A 59 -14.00 11.73 -3.92
C LEU A 59 -14.76 10.41 -3.67
N MET A 60 -14.37 9.63 -2.66
CA MET A 60 -15.13 8.44 -2.25
C MET A 60 -16.42 8.79 -1.50
N LYS A 61 -16.59 10.04 -1.04
CA LYS A 61 -17.82 10.52 -0.38
C LYS A 61 -18.85 11.06 -1.38
N GLU A 62 -18.43 11.27 -2.61
CA GLU A 62 -19.28 11.64 -3.74
C GLU A 62 -20.03 10.41 -4.26
N LYS A 63 -21.27 10.59 -4.72
CA LYS A 63 -22.08 9.46 -5.24
C LYS A 63 -21.82 9.19 -6.72
N GLY A 64 -22.18 7.99 -7.18
CA GLY A 64 -22.21 7.62 -8.60
C GLY A 64 -20.93 6.97 -9.14
N LYS A 65 -19.88 6.82 -8.33
CA LYS A 65 -18.63 6.12 -8.69
C LYS A 65 -18.23 5.05 -7.68
N GLU A 66 -19.17 4.56 -6.88
CA GLU A 66 -18.94 3.60 -5.80
C GLU A 66 -18.25 2.32 -6.30
N CYS A 67 -18.65 1.81 -7.48
CA CYS A 67 -18.02 0.65 -8.11
C CYS A 67 -16.54 0.88 -8.47
N VAL A 68 -16.16 2.09 -8.88
CA VAL A 68 -14.75 2.41 -9.20
C VAL A 68 -13.90 2.30 -7.94
N TRP A 69 -14.45 2.75 -6.81
CA TRP A 69 -13.80 2.70 -5.51
C TRP A 69 -13.76 1.30 -4.92
N ASP A 70 -14.58 0.39 -5.44
CA ASP A 70 -14.60 -1.01 -5.04
C ASP A 70 -13.51 -1.85 -5.76
N ASN A 71 -12.96 -1.34 -6.85
CA ASN A 71 -11.92 -2.01 -7.63
C ASN A 71 -10.65 -2.29 -6.82
N THR A 72 -9.92 -3.32 -7.23
CA THR A 72 -8.66 -3.72 -6.59
C THR A 72 -7.49 -3.69 -7.58
N TRP A 73 -6.34 -3.22 -7.08
CA TRP A 73 -5.07 -3.30 -7.78
C TRP A 73 -4.27 -4.47 -7.25
N GLN A 74 -3.85 -5.38 -8.12
CA GLN A 74 -2.99 -6.49 -7.77
C GLN A 74 -1.62 -6.30 -8.42
N TYR A 75 -0.61 -5.99 -7.61
CA TYR A 75 0.78 -5.83 -8.02
C TYR A 75 1.54 -7.15 -7.85
N GLN A 76 2.12 -7.62 -8.94
CA GLN A 76 3.01 -8.77 -9.05
C GLN A 76 4.40 -8.30 -9.54
N GLU A 77 5.34 -9.21 -9.74
CA GLU A 77 6.64 -8.86 -10.31
C GLU A 77 6.45 -8.27 -11.72
N ASN A 78 6.80 -6.98 -11.87
CA ASN A 78 6.75 -6.20 -13.12
C ASN A 78 5.39 -6.09 -13.82
N LYS A 79 4.32 -6.62 -13.21
CA LYS A 79 2.95 -6.58 -13.75
C LYS A 79 1.95 -6.17 -12.69
N THR A 80 1.00 -5.33 -13.07
CA THR A 80 -0.12 -4.96 -12.22
C THR A 80 -1.43 -5.20 -12.96
N THR A 81 -2.46 -5.63 -12.23
CA THR A 81 -3.80 -5.83 -12.80
C THR A 81 -4.81 -5.01 -12.02
N LEU A 82 -5.71 -4.36 -12.75
CA LEU A 82 -6.89 -3.72 -12.19
C LEU A 82 -8.05 -4.70 -12.34
N ARG A 83 -8.71 -5.04 -11.22
CA ARG A 83 -9.84 -5.96 -11.18
C ARG A 83 -11.09 -5.24 -10.71
N ALA A 84 -12.21 -5.58 -11.32
CA ALA A 84 -13.52 -5.09 -10.91
C ALA A 84 -13.80 -5.55 -9.47
N GLY A 85 -14.39 -4.64 -8.70
CA GLY A 85 -14.94 -4.98 -7.39
C GLY A 85 -16.16 -5.90 -7.46
N GLU A 86 -16.79 -6.10 -6.30
CA GLU A 86 -18.09 -6.75 -6.14
C GLU A 86 -19.26 -5.77 -6.40
N ILE A 87 -19.04 -4.47 -6.22
CA ILE A 87 -20.05 -3.43 -6.49
C ILE A 87 -20.11 -3.14 -7.99
N VAL A 88 -21.27 -3.35 -8.59
CA VAL A 88 -21.55 -3.07 -10.01
C VAL A 88 -22.35 -1.76 -10.12
N CYS A 89 -21.84 -0.77 -10.84
CA CYS A 89 -22.65 0.38 -11.27
C CYS A 89 -23.44 -0.01 -12.54
N GLU A 90 -24.68 0.47 -12.69
CA GLU A 90 -25.56 0.08 -13.80
C GLU A 90 -24.92 0.33 -15.18
N SER A 91 -25.17 -0.61 -16.11
CA SER A 91 -24.78 -0.70 -17.54
C SER A 91 -23.53 -1.50 -17.93
N SER A 92 -22.81 -2.15 -17.01
CA SER A 92 -21.87 -3.22 -17.41
C SER A 92 -22.36 -4.57 -16.90
N GLU A 93 -22.75 -5.45 -17.82
CA GLU A 93 -22.62 -6.89 -17.61
C GLU A 93 -21.13 -7.18 -17.37
N ALA A 94 -20.68 -7.02 -16.13
CA ALA A 94 -19.32 -7.33 -15.73
C ALA A 94 -19.44 -8.25 -14.52
N ASP A 95 -19.16 -9.54 -14.75
CA ASP A 95 -18.98 -10.51 -13.68
C ASP A 95 -18.06 -9.93 -12.60
N ASN A 96 -18.53 -9.99 -11.36
CA ASN A 96 -17.79 -9.69 -10.14
C ASN A 96 -16.39 -10.34 -10.21
N ASN A 97 -15.30 -9.57 -10.01
CA ASN A 97 -13.89 -9.97 -10.12
C ASN A 97 -13.26 -10.12 -11.53
N ASN A 98 -13.90 -9.66 -12.61
CA ASN A 98 -13.24 -9.63 -13.91
C ASN A 98 -12.00 -8.69 -13.95
N VAL A 99 -11.02 -9.07 -14.76
CA VAL A 99 -9.83 -8.24 -15.01
C VAL A 99 -10.24 -7.08 -15.93
N ILE A 100 -10.23 -5.86 -15.39
CA ILE A 100 -10.47 -4.62 -16.15
C ILE A 100 -9.26 -4.32 -17.05
N GLY A 101 -8.05 -4.58 -16.54
CA GLY A 101 -6.83 -4.40 -17.31
C GLY A 101 -5.61 -5.05 -16.67
N SER A 102 -4.60 -5.30 -17.51
CA SER A 102 -3.30 -5.86 -17.11
C SER A 102 -2.20 -5.02 -17.75
N PHE A 103 -1.24 -4.59 -16.95
CA PHE A 103 -0.26 -3.58 -17.33
C PHE A 103 1.12 -3.99 -16.85
N ASN A 104 2.15 -3.62 -17.61
CA ASN A 104 3.51 -3.68 -17.10
C ASN A 104 3.79 -2.42 -16.26
N TYR A 105 4.61 -2.56 -15.23
CA TYR A 105 5.06 -1.40 -14.46
C TYR A 105 6.52 -1.50 -14.03
N THR A 106 7.12 -0.35 -13.77
CA THR A 106 8.41 -0.25 -13.07
C THR A 106 8.25 0.61 -11.83
N TYR A 107 8.81 0.17 -10.70
CA TYR A 107 8.82 0.91 -9.45
C TYR A 107 10.23 1.36 -9.09
N SER A 108 10.38 2.65 -8.75
CA SER A 108 11.62 3.22 -8.23
C SER A 108 11.41 3.75 -6.83
N LYS A 109 11.96 3.05 -5.82
CA LYS A 109 11.96 3.48 -4.41
C LYS A 109 12.69 4.81 -4.22
N THR A 110 13.79 5.02 -4.97
CA THR A 110 14.60 6.25 -4.92
C THR A 110 13.87 7.45 -5.52
N ALA A 111 13.27 7.30 -6.70
CA ALA A 111 12.50 8.37 -7.33
C ALA A 111 11.10 8.54 -6.73
N LYS A 112 10.64 7.57 -5.93
CA LYS A 112 9.27 7.48 -5.40
C LYS A 112 8.23 7.55 -6.51
N THR A 113 8.43 6.73 -7.54
CA THR A 113 7.56 6.69 -8.72
C THR A 113 7.20 5.27 -9.11
N ILE A 114 5.97 5.09 -9.57
CA ILE A 114 5.54 3.92 -10.34
C ILE A 114 5.21 4.41 -11.75
N ILE A 115 5.77 3.74 -12.75
CA ILE A 115 5.50 4.00 -14.16
C ILE A 115 4.70 2.83 -14.68
N ILE A 116 3.45 3.07 -15.10
CA ILE A 116 2.57 2.06 -15.69
C ILE A 116 2.63 2.23 -17.21
N THR A 117 2.89 1.14 -17.92
CA THR A 117 3.00 1.12 -19.39
C THR A 117 1.86 0.31 -19.99
N TYR A 118 1.13 0.92 -20.91
CA TYR A 118 0.03 0.30 -21.65
C TYR A 118 0.54 -0.28 -22.98
N GLU A 119 -0.06 -1.37 -23.44
CA GLU A 119 0.18 -1.88 -24.79
C GLU A 119 -0.24 -0.81 -25.80
N GLY A 120 0.73 -0.21 -26.52
CA GLY A 120 0.50 0.95 -27.39
C GLY A 120 1.29 2.21 -27.00
N GLY A 121 2.01 2.20 -25.87
CA GLY A 121 2.98 3.24 -25.52
C GLY A 121 2.44 4.39 -24.67
N SER A 122 1.15 4.37 -24.30
CA SER A 122 0.64 5.26 -23.24
C SER A 122 1.34 4.94 -21.92
N LEU A 123 1.63 5.98 -21.14
CA LEU A 123 2.41 5.90 -19.92
C LEU A 123 1.77 6.77 -18.85
N GLU A 124 1.49 6.17 -17.70
CA GLU A 124 1.08 6.90 -16.50
C GLU A 124 2.21 6.92 -15.48
N VAL A 125 2.44 8.09 -14.88
CA VAL A 125 3.45 8.28 -13.83
C VAL A 125 2.74 8.58 -12.52
N LEU A 126 2.76 7.62 -11.61
CA LEU A 126 2.36 7.81 -10.23
C LEU A 126 3.55 8.40 -9.47
N LYS A 127 3.35 9.55 -8.83
CA LYS A 127 4.37 10.34 -8.12
C LYS A 127 4.21 10.23 -6.60
N ASP A 128 5.25 10.63 -5.87
CA ASP A 128 5.31 10.61 -4.40
C ASP A 128 4.80 9.28 -3.79
N VAL A 129 5.23 8.18 -4.40
CA VAL A 129 4.85 6.84 -3.99
C VAL A 129 5.40 6.54 -2.60
N LYS A 130 4.51 6.17 -1.68
CA LYS A 130 4.84 5.75 -0.31
C LYS A 130 4.20 4.38 -0.06
N ILE A 131 5.02 3.48 0.48
CA ILE A 131 4.60 2.13 0.87
C ILE A 131 4.92 1.99 2.36
N GLY A 132 3.95 1.53 3.13
CA GLY A 132 4.08 1.45 4.58
C GLY A 132 3.19 0.37 5.18
N TYR A 133 3.02 0.47 6.49
CA TYR A 133 2.01 -0.30 7.23
C TYR A 133 1.06 0.65 7.93
N THR A 134 -0.21 0.26 7.99
CA THR A 134 -1.22 0.91 8.82
C THR A 134 -1.02 0.50 10.29
N LYS A 135 -1.77 1.12 11.20
CA LYS A 135 -1.77 0.73 12.62
C LYS A 135 -2.19 -0.72 12.84
N ASP A 136 -3.03 -1.24 11.93
CA ASP A 136 -3.53 -2.62 11.95
C ASP A 136 -2.60 -3.60 11.20
N GLN A 137 -1.37 -3.18 10.89
CA GLN A 137 -0.36 -3.98 10.18
C GLN A 137 -0.76 -4.41 8.76
N LYS A 138 -1.73 -3.74 8.15
CA LYS A 138 -2.02 -3.88 6.71
C LYS A 138 -1.00 -3.06 5.92
N GLN A 139 -0.55 -3.56 4.77
CA GLN A 139 0.28 -2.74 3.90
C GLN A 139 -0.54 -1.55 3.38
N SER A 140 0.10 -0.40 3.27
CA SER A 140 -0.49 0.80 2.67
C SER A 140 0.32 1.25 1.47
N LEU A 141 -0.38 1.78 0.47
CA LEU A 141 0.19 2.39 -0.71
C LEU A 141 -0.48 3.76 -0.89
N SER A 142 0.31 4.82 -1.05
CA SER A 142 -0.20 6.11 -1.48
C SER A 142 0.60 6.67 -2.62
N PHE A 143 -0.06 7.41 -3.51
CA PHE A 143 0.59 8.08 -4.63
C PHE A 143 -0.25 9.26 -5.14
N ILE A 144 0.38 10.12 -5.95
CA ILE A 144 -0.25 11.25 -6.61
C ILE A 144 -0.31 11.00 -8.11
N LEU A 145 -1.46 11.27 -8.71
CA LEU A 145 -1.67 11.25 -10.16
C LEU A 145 -2.46 12.49 -10.57
N TRP A 146 -2.03 13.13 -11.66
CA TRP A 146 -2.75 14.26 -12.24
C TRP A 146 -4.05 13.75 -12.90
N ASN A 147 -5.18 14.34 -12.54
CA ASN A 147 -6.46 14.06 -13.16
C ASN A 147 -6.84 15.19 -14.12
N ASN A 148 -7.00 14.85 -15.40
CA ASN A 148 -7.32 15.83 -16.45
C ASN A 148 -8.74 16.41 -16.30
N ASP A 149 -9.72 15.58 -15.96
CA ASP A 149 -11.12 16.00 -15.82
C ASP A 149 -11.28 17.01 -14.69
N LEU A 150 -10.56 16.79 -13.59
CA LEU A 150 -10.57 17.65 -12.41
C LEU A 150 -9.54 18.77 -12.47
N SER A 151 -8.65 18.74 -13.48
CA SER A 151 -7.53 19.67 -13.67
C SER A 151 -6.71 19.91 -12.39
N GLN A 152 -6.41 18.83 -11.66
CA GLN A 152 -5.62 18.89 -10.42
C GLN A 152 -4.94 17.57 -10.09
N ASP A 153 -3.97 17.63 -9.18
CA ASP A 153 -3.37 16.45 -8.56
C ASP A 153 -4.36 15.77 -7.62
N VAL A 154 -4.47 14.45 -7.74
CA VAL A 154 -5.30 13.59 -6.90
C VAL A 154 -4.39 12.64 -6.12
N THR A 155 -4.56 12.59 -4.81
CA THR A 155 -3.81 11.68 -3.94
C THR A 155 -4.65 10.45 -3.64
N TYR A 156 -4.15 9.29 -4.02
CA TYR A 156 -4.79 8.01 -3.79
C TYR A 156 -4.19 7.33 -2.57
N TYR A 157 -5.04 6.81 -1.69
CA TYR A 157 -4.65 6.00 -0.55
C TYR A 157 -5.30 4.63 -0.68
N LEU A 158 -4.47 3.59 -0.73
CA LEU A 158 -4.89 2.22 -0.82
C LEU A 158 -4.31 1.41 0.35
N GLU A 159 -5.03 0.36 0.73
CA GLU A 159 -4.60 -0.59 1.76
C GLU A 159 -4.72 -2.02 1.25
N SER A 160 -3.85 -2.90 1.72
CA SER A 160 -3.94 -4.33 1.41
C SER A 160 -5.22 -4.92 2.00
N ASN A 161 -5.88 -5.77 1.21
CA ASN A 161 -7.02 -6.56 1.70
C ASN A 161 -6.60 -7.47 2.86
#